data_AF-A0A4Q5UYA2-F1
#
_entry.id   AF-A0A4Q5UYA2-F1
#
_cell.length_a   1.000
_cell.length_b   1.000
_cell.length_c   1.000
_cell.angle_alpha   90.00
_cell.angle_beta   90.00
_cell.angle_gamma   90.00
#
_symmetry.space_group_name_H-M   'P 1'
#
loop_
_entity.id
_entity.type
_entity.pdbx_description
1 polymer ?
#
loop_
_entity_poly.entity_id
_entity_poly.type
_entity_poly.pdbx_seq_one_letter_code
_entity_poly.pdbx_strand_id
1 'polypeptide(L)'
;MKYFFLSFSLLLSLSGFAQFSSNIYWTEQTNLPVSETIYYDPSSLLSWKDFKGKVVEASPAAAITASGFGYKADFKSVGSKSQLNVGVYCYFSKTNSWVRPGKNSDYVLNHEQHHFDISFIAATMFLEKLKTAGITKANYNSV
;
A
#
# COMPACT_ATOMS: atom_id res chain seq x y z
N MET A 1 34.81 65.33 -15.71
CA MET A 1 34.08 64.60 -14.65
C MET A 1 33.78 63.21 -15.18
N LYS A 2 34.42 62.17 -14.65
CA LYS A 2 34.24 60.77 -15.09
C LYS A 2 33.16 60.12 -14.23
N TYR A 3 32.01 59.79 -14.83
CA TYR A 3 30.97 59.01 -14.17
C TYR A 3 31.29 57.52 -14.30
N PHE A 4 31.53 56.86 -13.17
CA PHE A 4 31.71 55.41 -13.09
C PHE A 4 30.33 54.78 -12.91
N PHE A 5 29.79 54.16 -13.94
CA PHE A 5 28.57 53.34 -13.83
C PHE A 5 28.96 52.01 -13.19
N LEU A 6 28.63 51.83 -11.92
CA LEU A 6 28.79 50.55 -11.24
C LEU A 6 27.57 49.67 -11.60
N SER A 7 27.74 48.75 -12.55
CA SER A 7 26.74 47.72 -12.84
C SER A 7 26.72 46.72 -11.68
N PHE A 8 25.70 46.80 -10.82
CA PHE A 8 25.46 45.78 -9.80
C PHE A 8 24.77 44.57 -10.47
N SER A 9 25.57 43.63 -10.96
CA SER A 9 25.06 42.34 -11.42
C SER A 9 24.58 41.55 -10.21
N LEU A 10 23.27 41.54 -9.98
CA LEU A 10 22.62 40.70 -8.98
C LEU A 10 22.78 39.24 -9.43
N LEU A 11 23.82 38.57 -8.95
CA LEU A 11 23.95 37.12 -9.04
C LEU A 11 22.85 36.51 -8.16
N LEU A 12 21.68 36.23 -8.74
CA LEU A 12 20.76 35.25 -8.16
C LEU A 12 21.49 33.91 -8.19
N SER A 13 22.11 33.56 -7.07
CA SER A 13 22.48 32.18 -6.82
C SER A 13 21.19 31.37 -6.79
N LEU A 14 20.94 30.59 -7.84
CA LEU A 14 20.03 29.45 -7.74
C LEU A 14 20.71 28.45 -6.80
N SER A 15 20.54 28.67 -5.49
CA SER A 15 20.66 27.58 -4.53
C SER A 15 19.62 26.55 -4.94
N GLY A 16 20.07 25.52 -5.65
CA GLY A 16 19.25 24.36 -5.98
C GLY A 16 18.86 23.67 -4.69
N PHE A 17 17.76 24.10 -4.08
CA PHE A 17 17.20 23.44 -2.92
C PHE A 17 16.98 21.96 -3.27
N ALA A 18 17.47 21.07 -2.42
CA ALA A 18 17.21 19.65 -2.58
C ALA A 18 15.69 19.43 -2.51
N GLN A 19 15.08 19.01 -3.62
CA GLN A 19 13.63 18.83 -3.71
C GLN A 19 13.31 17.42 -3.23
N PHE A 20 12.78 17.30 -2.01
CA PHE A 20 12.23 16.06 -1.49
C PHE A 20 10.73 15.97 -1.82
N SER A 21 10.26 14.79 -2.21
CA SER A 21 8.83 14.49 -2.36
C SER A 21 8.50 13.10 -1.84
N SER A 22 7.26 12.90 -1.41
CA SER A 22 6.70 11.58 -1.17
C SER A 22 5.63 11.28 -2.22
N ASN A 23 5.62 10.04 -2.69
CA ASN A 23 4.60 9.50 -3.59
C ASN A 23 3.98 8.28 -2.91
N ILE A 24 2.74 8.41 -2.48
CA ILE A 24 2.00 7.37 -1.73
C ILE A 24 0.83 6.93 -2.60
N TYR A 25 0.79 5.64 -2.94
CA TYR A 25 -0.11 5.12 -3.96
C TYR A 25 -0.57 3.69 -3.64
N TRP A 26 -1.68 3.29 -4.23
CA TRP A 26 -2.13 1.89 -4.23
C TRP A 26 -1.36 1.07 -5.26
N THR A 27 -1.08 -0.19 -4.96
CA THR A 27 -0.38 -1.09 -5.88
C THR A 27 -0.85 -2.54 -5.73
N GLU A 28 -0.69 -3.31 -6.80
CA GLU A 28 -0.82 -4.77 -6.82
C GLU A 28 0.52 -5.45 -7.16
N GLN A 29 1.55 -4.65 -7.44
CA GLN A 29 2.87 -5.15 -7.78
C GLN A 29 3.63 -5.46 -6.51
N THR A 30 3.57 -6.71 -6.05
CA THR A 30 4.28 -7.17 -4.84
C THR A 30 5.07 -8.44 -5.13
N ASN A 31 5.80 -8.93 -4.12
CA ASN A 31 6.50 -10.21 -4.18
C ASN A 31 5.61 -11.40 -3.74
N LEU A 32 4.31 -11.17 -3.51
CA LEU A 32 3.37 -12.24 -3.17
C LEU A 32 3.10 -13.14 -4.39
N PRO A 33 2.91 -14.47 -4.22
CA PRO A 33 2.66 -15.37 -5.34
C PRO A 33 1.33 -15.03 -6.04
N VAL A 34 1.40 -14.64 -7.31
CA VAL A 34 0.24 -14.16 -8.09
C VAL A 34 -0.87 -15.21 -8.20
N SER A 35 -0.53 -16.49 -8.33
CA SER A 35 -1.50 -17.59 -8.39
C SER A 35 -2.27 -17.82 -7.08
N GLU A 36 -1.73 -17.34 -5.97
CA GLU A 36 -2.24 -17.56 -4.61
C GLU A 36 -2.80 -16.29 -3.96
N THR A 37 -2.70 -15.16 -4.64
CA THR A 37 -3.06 -13.84 -4.10
C THR A 37 -4.20 -13.25 -4.91
N ILE A 38 -5.15 -12.62 -4.23
CA ILE A 38 -6.14 -11.71 -4.82
C ILE A 38 -5.87 -10.35 -4.20
N TYR A 39 -5.65 -9.32 -5.01
CA TYR A 39 -5.63 -7.95 -4.51
C TYR A 39 -7.04 -7.41 -4.41
N TYR A 40 -7.27 -6.56 -3.42
CA TYR A 40 -8.61 -6.04 -3.16
C TYR A 40 -9.12 -5.20 -4.33
N ASP A 41 -10.27 -5.59 -4.87
CA ASP A 41 -10.98 -4.87 -5.91
C ASP A 41 -12.48 -4.89 -5.55
N PRO A 42 -13.10 -3.72 -5.30
CA PRO A 42 -14.53 -3.66 -4.95
C PRO A 42 -15.46 -4.18 -6.06
N SER A 43 -14.96 -4.33 -7.29
CA SER A 43 -15.71 -4.90 -8.41
C SER A 43 -15.56 -6.42 -8.55
N SER A 44 -14.64 -7.04 -7.81
CA SER A 44 -14.36 -8.48 -7.87
C SER A 44 -14.52 -9.15 -6.50
N LEU A 45 -15.70 -9.70 -6.25
CA LEU A 45 -16.00 -10.41 -5.00
C LEU A 45 -15.32 -11.78 -4.91
N LEU A 46 -15.08 -12.22 -3.67
CA LEU A 46 -14.59 -13.57 -3.37
C LEU A 46 -15.62 -14.61 -3.81
N SER A 47 -15.11 -15.78 -4.20
CA SER A 47 -15.91 -16.95 -4.48
C SER A 47 -15.31 -18.18 -3.81
N TRP A 48 -16.10 -19.25 -3.63
CA TRP A 48 -15.61 -20.46 -2.99
C TRP A 48 -14.41 -21.12 -3.68
N LYS A 49 -14.19 -20.85 -4.97
CA LYS A 49 -13.01 -21.33 -5.72
C LYS A 49 -11.69 -20.70 -5.25
N ASP A 50 -11.77 -19.60 -4.49
CA ASP A 50 -10.62 -18.85 -4.00
C ASP A 50 -10.12 -19.37 -2.65
N PHE A 51 -10.92 -20.16 -1.92
CA PHE A 51 -10.58 -20.78 -0.64
C PHE A 51 -9.89 -22.14 -0.88
N LYS A 52 -8.58 -22.11 -1.11
CA LYS A 52 -7.77 -23.28 -1.50
C LYS A 52 -6.96 -23.88 -0.36
N GLY A 53 -7.01 -23.26 0.82
CA GLY A 53 -6.29 -23.72 2.00
C GLY A 53 -6.85 -25.02 2.58
N LYS A 54 -6.00 -25.71 3.35
CA LYS A 54 -6.40 -26.92 4.06
C LYS A 54 -7.20 -26.55 5.32
N VAL A 55 -8.32 -27.23 5.53
CA VAL A 55 -9.13 -27.09 6.74
C VAL A 55 -8.28 -27.41 7.98
N VAL A 56 -8.36 -26.53 8.98
CA VAL A 56 -7.74 -26.77 10.29
C VAL A 56 -8.78 -27.45 11.17
N GLU A 57 -8.63 -28.77 11.37
CA GLU A 57 -9.67 -29.59 12.02
C GLU A 57 -9.99 -29.14 13.45
N ALA A 58 -9.00 -28.65 14.19
CA ALA A 58 -9.17 -28.13 15.55
C ALA A 58 -9.92 -26.78 15.61
N SER A 59 -10.10 -26.08 14.49
CA SER A 59 -10.81 -24.81 14.44
C SER A 59 -12.33 -25.04 14.45
N PRO A 60 -13.09 -24.35 15.33
CA PRO A 60 -14.55 -24.40 15.31
C PRO A 60 -15.17 -23.64 14.13
N ALA A 61 -14.35 -22.91 13.36
CA ALA A 61 -14.83 -22.06 12.28
C ALA A 61 -15.41 -22.86 11.10
N ALA A 62 -16.43 -22.28 10.46
CA ALA A 62 -17.02 -22.78 9.23
C ALA A 62 -16.12 -22.52 8.01
N ALA A 63 -15.48 -21.36 7.99
CA ALA A 63 -14.49 -20.92 7.02
C ALA A 63 -13.51 -19.95 7.70
N ILE A 64 -12.38 -19.68 7.05
CA ILE A 64 -11.40 -18.68 7.45
C ILE A 64 -10.96 -17.91 6.22
N THR A 65 -10.95 -16.59 6.36
CA THR A 65 -10.35 -15.63 5.45
C THR A 65 -8.99 -15.18 5.98
N ALA A 66 -7.93 -15.51 5.26
CA ALA A 66 -6.59 -15.00 5.50
C ALA A 66 -6.34 -13.80 4.57
N SER A 67 -6.64 -12.60 5.05
CA SER A 67 -6.42 -11.33 4.34
C SER A 67 -5.60 -10.36 5.18
N GLY A 68 -5.08 -9.31 4.52
CA GLY A 68 -4.32 -8.29 5.19
C GLY A 68 -3.90 -7.18 4.24
N PHE A 69 -3.00 -6.34 4.69
CA PHE A 69 -2.38 -5.31 3.87
C PHE A 69 -0.92 -5.15 4.21
N GLY A 70 -0.16 -4.58 3.28
CA GLY A 70 1.24 -4.30 3.44
C GLY A 70 1.65 -3.10 2.59
N TYR A 71 2.94 -2.79 2.61
CA TYR A 71 3.50 -1.76 1.75
C TYR A 71 4.88 -2.17 1.25
N LYS A 72 5.28 -1.57 0.13
CA LYS A 72 6.66 -1.51 -0.33
C LYS A 72 7.12 -0.07 -0.31
N ALA A 73 8.37 0.16 0.04
CA ALA A 73 8.96 1.48 0.01
C ALA A 73 10.26 1.44 -0.77
N ASP A 74 10.46 2.44 -1.62
CA ASP A 74 11.72 2.67 -2.33
C ASP A 74 12.08 4.16 -2.32
N PHE A 75 13.37 4.43 -2.43
CA PHE A 75 13.90 5.77 -2.47
C PHE A 75 14.65 5.99 -3.77
N LYS A 76 14.22 6.99 -4.55
CA LYS A 76 14.86 7.38 -5.80
C LYS A 76 15.52 8.74 -5.63
N SER A 77 16.78 8.86 -6.03
CA SER A 77 17.49 10.14 -6.05
C SER A 77 18.09 10.38 -7.43
N VAL A 78 17.77 11.52 -8.04
CA VAL A 78 18.30 11.94 -9.34
C VAL A 78 18.75 13.40 -9.21
N GLY A 79 20.07 13.63 -9.26
CA GLY A 79 20.66 14.94 -9.00
C GLY A 79 20.29 15.46 -7.61
N SER A 80 19.73 16.67 -7.53
CA SER A 80 19.27 17.28 -6.28
C SER A 80 17.84 16.88 -5.87
N LYS A 81 17.16 16.04 -6.66
CA LYS A 81 15.79 15.60 -6.38
C LYS A 81 15.81 14.24 -5.74
N SER A 82 15.05 14.09 -4.66
CA SER A 82 14.84 12.83 -3.98
C SER A 82 13.35 12.55 -3.81
N GLN A 83 12.95 11.30 -4.00
CA GLN A 83 11.56 10.88 -3.87
C GLN A 83 11.47 9.58 -3.07
N LEU A 84 10.66 9.61 -2.02
CA LEU A 84 10.19 8.41 -1.33
C LEU A 84 8.94 7.91 -2.05
N ASN A 85 8.94 6.66 -2.49
CA ASN A 85 7.76 5.99 -3.02
C ASN A 85 7.26 4.99 -1.99
N VAL A 86 5.98 5.04 -1.64
CA VAL A 86 5.33 4.06 -0.76
C VAL A 86 4.10 3.51 -1.48
N GLY A 87 4.19 2.25 -1.91
CA GLY A 87 3.09 1.52 -2.52
C GLY A 87 2.38 0.65 -1.50
N VAL A 88 1.13 0.97 -1.17
CA VAL A 88 0.28 0.21 -0.24
C VAL A 88 -0.58 -0.78 -1.03
N TYR A 89 -0.77 -1.98 -0.50
CA TYR A 89 -1.57 -3.02 -1.13
C TYR A 89 -2.40 -3.77 -0.08
N CYS A 90 -3.59 -4.22 -0.45
CA CYS A 90 -4.45 -5.07 0.36
C CYS A 90 -4.69 -6.39 -0.40
N TYR A 91 -4.62 -7.52 0.31
CA TYR A 91 -4.61 -8.83 -0.31
C TYR A 91 -5.40 -9.87 0.48
N PHE A 92 -5.86 -10.88 -0.26
CA PHE A 92 -6.43 -12.12 0.22
C PHE A 92 -5.53 -13.30 -0.22
N SER A 93 -5.22 -14.20 0.71
CA SER A 93 -4.38 -15.38 0.47
C SER A 93 -5.24 -16.61 0.26
N LYS A 94 -5.27 -17.12 -0.98
CA LYS A 94 -6.06 -18.30 -1.37
C LYS A 94 -5.64 -19.56 -0.61
N THR A 95 -4.34 -19.76 -0.46
CA THR A 95 -3.75 -20.98 0.13
C THR A 95 -3.81 -20.99 1.66
N ASN A 96 -4.02 -19.84 2.29
CA ASN A 96 -4.24 -19.74 3.75
C ASN A 96 -5.71 -19.58 4.14
N SER A 97 -6.60 -19.38 3.16
CA SER A 97 -8.05 -19.28 3.38
C SER A 97 -8.74 -20.60 3.03
N TRP A 98 -9.66 -21.06 3.87
CA TRP A 98 -10.29 -22.38 3.72
C TRP A 98 -11.75 -22.36 4.13
N VAL A 99 -12.52 -23.33 3.63
CA VAL A 99 -13.92 -23.57 4.01
C VAL A 99 -14.11 -25.05 4.34
N ARG A 100 -14.86 -25.35 5.39
CA ARG A 100 -15.17 -26.72 5.79
C ARG A 100 -16.18 -27.34 4.80
N PRO A 101 -16.03 -28.62 4.43
CA PRO A 101 -16.99 -29.29 3.54
C PRO A 101 -18.44 -29.14 4.04
N GLY A 102 -19.34 -28.73 3.15
CA GLY A 102 -20.76 -28.51 3.46
C GLY A 102 -21.07 -27.21 4.21
N LYS A 103 -20.10 -26.30 4.39
CA LYS A 103 -20.30 -24.98 5.03
C LYS A 103 -20.22 -23.80 4.05
N ASN A 104 -20.19 -24.09 2.75
CA ASN A 104 -20.04 -23.14 1.65
C ASN A 104 -21.37 -22.51 1.20
N SER A 105 -22.10 -21.87 2.10
CA SER A 105 -23.34 -21.14 1.77
C SER A 105 -23.07 -19.67 1.41
N ASP A 106 -23.97 -19.03 0.67
CA ASP A 106 -23.83 -17.63 0.28
C ASP A 106 -23.71 -16.68 1.48
N TYR A 107 -24.42 -16.98 2.57
CA TYR A 107 -24.32 -16.22 3.82
C TYR A 107 -22.91 -16.29 4.42
N VAL A 108 -22.29 -17.48 4.45
CA VAL A 108 -20.92 -17.63 4.97
C VAL A 108 -19.95 -16.95 4.02
N LEU A 109 -20.14 -17.04 2.70
CA LEU A 109 -19.27 -16.35 1.73
C LEU A 109 -19.30 -14.84 1.93
N ASN A 110 -20.49 -14.27 2.14
CA ASN A 110 -20.64 -12.85 2.42
C ASN A 110 -19.99 -12.45 3.77
N HIS A 111 -20.07 -13.30 4.79
CA HIS A 111 -19.34 -13.11 6.04
C HIS A 111 -17.82 -13.08 5.82
N GLU A 112 -17.31 -14.01 5.02
CA GLU A 112 -15.88 -14.06 4.66
C GLU A 112 -15.43 -12.86 3.82
N GLN A 113 -16.27 -12.36 2.90
CA GLN A 113 -16.02 -11.12 2.17
C GLN A 113 -15.84 -9.93 3.12
N HIS A 114 -16.67 -9.80 4.16
CA HIS A 114 -16.54 -8.71 5.13
C HIS A 114 -15.20 -8.72 5.88
N HIS A 115 -14.59 -9.89 6.13
CA HIS A 115 -13.24 -9.94 6.70
C HIS A 115 -12.20 -9.32 5.75
N PHE A 116 -12.35 -9.53 4.44
CA PHE A 116 -11.49 -8.92 3.44
C PHE A 116 -11.74 -7.39 3.35
N ASP A 117 -13.00 -6.96 3.39
CA ASP A 117 -13.38 -5.54 3.38
C ASP A 117 -12.80 -4.80 4.59
N ILE A 118 -12.82 -5.40 5.79
CA ILE A 118 -12.18 -4.84 6.99
C ILE A 118 -10.67 -4.65 6.78
N SER A 119 -10.01 -5.60 6.12
CA SER A 119 -8.58 -5.48 5.80
C SER A 119 -8.31 -4.29 4.88
N PHE A 120 -9.19 -4.04 3.91
CA PHE A 120 -9.09 -2.90 3.00
C PHE A 120 -9.39 -1.56 3.69
N ILE A 121 -10.36 -1.51 4.60
CA ILE A 121 -10.61 -0.32 5.43
C ILE A 121 -9.35 0.03 6.24
N ALA A 122 -8.73 -0.96 6.90
CA ALA A 122 -7.49 -0.75 7.64
C ALA A 122 -6.34 -0.26 6.74
N ALA A 123 -6.19 -0.85 5.55
CA ALA A 123 -5.21 -0.42 4.54
C ALA A 123 -5.43 1.02 4.10
N THR A 124 -6.69 1.42 3.91
CA THR A 124 -7.08 2.79 3.53
C THR A 124 -6.72 3.77 4.64
N MET A 125 -7.02 3.44 5.89
CA MET A 125 -6.63 4.27 7.04
C MET A 125 -5.11 4.45 7.13
N PHE A 126 -4.34 3.40 6.87
CA PHE A 126 -2.88 3.47 6.83
C PHE A 126 -2.37 4.38 5.72
N LEU A 127 -2.88 4.22 4.49
CA LEU A 127 -2.51 5.04 3.34
C LEU A 127 -2.85 6.53 3.56
N GLU A 128 -4.00 6.83 4.14
CA GLU A 128 -4.36 8.22 4.47
C GLU A 128 -3.44 8.80 5.56
N LYS A 129 -3.10 8.03 6.61
CA LYS A 129 -2.12 8.47 7.61
C LYS A 129 -0.78 8.82 6.97
N LEU A 130 -0.27 7.97 6.08
CA LEU A 130 0.98 8.24 5.35
C LEU A 130 0.90 9.55 4.55
N LYS A 131 -0.22 9.79 3.85
CA LYS A 131 -0.41 11.02 3.05
C LYS A 131 -0.39 12.27 3.93
N THR A 132 -0.94 12.18 5.13
CA THR A 132 -1.04 13.31 6.06
C THR A 132 0.15 13.46 7.02
N ALA A 133 1.09 12.51 7.04
CA ALA A 133 2.17 12.48 8.02
C ALA A 133 3.25 13.57 7.83
N GLY A 134 3.20 14.34 6.74
CA GLY A 134 4.18 15.40 6.49
C GLY A 134 5.60 14.85 6.33
N ILE A 135 5.76 13.79 5.53
CA ILE A 135 7.06 13.13 5.31
C ILE A 135 8.01 14.10 4.61
N THR A 136 9.20 14.25 5.17
CA THR A 136 10.30 15.11 4.72
C THR A 136 11.60 14.31 4.67
N LYS A 137 12.63 14.89 4.06
CA LYS A 137 13.98 14.32 4.10
C LYS A 137 14.52 14.10 5.52
N ALA A 138 14.05 14.86 6.51
CA ALA A 138 14.56 14.81 7.87
C ALA A 138 13.89 13.72 8.73
N ASN A 139 12.69 13.25 8.36
CA ASN A 139 11.89 12.33 9.20
C ASN A 139 11.41 11.06 8.47
N TYR A 140 11.79 10.84 7.21
CA TYR A 140 11.29 9.69 6.44
C TYR A 140 11.61 8.31 7.03
N ASN A 141 12.58 8.20 7.94
CA ASN A 141 12.98 6.96 8.61
C ASN A 141 12.48 6.85 10.07
N SER A 142 11.70 7.82 10.54
CA SER A 142 11.21 7.89 11.93
C SER A 142 9.70 8.14 12.05
N VAL A 143 9.03 8.41 10.92
CA VAL A 143 7.56 8.52 10.80
C VAL A 143 6.91 7.14 10.79
#